data_AF-A0A6N3I223-F1
#
_entry.id   AF-A0A6N3I223-F1
#
_cell.length_a   1.000
_cell.length_b   1.000
_cell.length_c   1.000
_cell.angle_alpha   90.00
_cell.angle_beta   90.00
_cell.angle_gamma   90.00
#
_symmetry.space_group_name_H-M   'P 1'
#
loop_
_entity.id
_entity.type
_entity.pdbx_description
1 polymer ?
#
loop_
_entity_poly.entity_id
_entity_poly.type
_entity_poly.pdbx_seq_one_letter_code
_entity_poly.pdbx_strand_id
1 'polypeptide(L)'
;MNPQETKFSFVYNEIKQRILEGYILPGNSLPSSRMLCEQFHVSRYTVNRVFDALQKEGVIDIQPRLAPIVVSGKGTSNSSNTVYDILKQKEFISQVYQTFALIMPPLLVFASHNCELEILPHYKQAIRESRLGISAGGWRPPSHFGADILKIGGNELFSELYSTFDFYSKLTFFTEECPYFSEHFLQGSTSVTGVIIDILKGKDPLVKHEQLSNVYQKLADSIESTLKYLSDTIPICIAQTDISYSWNPMRGQDYYYSKIVDELNLKIGLGEYSVGMYLPYEKQLASQYGVSLSTVRKALSELEQRGFVKTLNGKGTIVIKPDDTKIHQLALNSGYVEKSLRYLHALQLMVLIIRPAALVAAPQFTKVELDELANRFTSPGSIYLTDILEFIMKHTTLKPLFVILSETNHLLEWGHQFAYYPSKKHTILYLNKQVILAFQQLREGNADSFADGIADCYRYYLSRMKKHLVEKYKFRNVANIRVPEKY
;
A
#
# COMPACT_ATOMS: atom_id res chain seq x y z
N MET A 1 2.70 5.40 -24.16
CA MET A 1 2.18 4.42 -23.19
C MET A 1 3.24 3.36 -22.99
N ASN A 2 3.81 3.23 -21.79
CA ASN A 2 4.66 2.08 -21.47
C ASN A 2 3.81 0.80 -21.58
N PRO A 3 4.34 -0.30 -22.13
CA PRO A 3 3.60 -1.56 -22.19
C PRO A 3 3.27 -1.98 -20.75
N GLN A 4 1.97 -2.08 -20.46
CA GLN A 4 1.48 -2.45 -19.13
C GLN A 4 1.95 -3.86 -18.81
N GLU A 5 2.56 -4.03 -17.63
CA GLU A 5 2.99 -5.34 -17.15
C GLU A 5 1.82 -6.33 -17.17
N THR A 6 2.01 -7.50 -17.78
CA THR A 6 0.96 -8.52 -17.84
C THR A 6 0.82 -9.21 -16.49
N LYS A 7 -0.38 -9.73 -16.16
CA LYS A 7 -0.58 -10.58 -14.97
C LYS A 7 0.39 -11.77 -14.92
N PHE A 8 0.79 -12.31 -16.08
CA PHE A 8 1.77 -13.37 -16.17
C PHE A 8 3.17 -12.89 -15.77
N SER A 9 3.68 -11.84 -16.43
CA SER A 9 5.03 -11.32 -16.18
C SER A 9 5.20 -10.88 -14.74
N PHE A 10 4.17 -10.25 -14.18
CA PHE A 10 4.16 -9.87 -12.77
C PHE A 10 4.33 -11.09 -11.85
N VAL A 11 3.41 -12.07 -11.91
CA VAL A 11 3.44 -13.24 -11.01
C VAL A 11 4.72 -14.05 -11.21
N TYR A 12 5.19 -14.18 -12.44
CA TYR A 12 6.47 -14.83 -12.74
C TYR A 12 7.65 -14.10 -12.12
N ASN A 13 7.77 -12.79 -12.31
CA ASN A 13 8.87 -11.99 -11.77
C ASN A 13 8.86 -12.01 -10.23
N GLU A 14 7.69 -11.87 -9.63
CA GLU A 14 7.49 -11.89 -8.18
C GLU A 14 7.94 -13.21 -7.55
N ILE A 15 7.49 -14.35 -8.10
CA ILE A 15 7.87 -15.68 -7.57
C ILE A 15 9.36 -15.93 -7.80
N LYS A 16 9.88 -15.58 -8.99
CA LYS A 16 11.29 -15.77 -9.32
C LYS A 16 12.19 -14.98 -8.38
N GLN A 17 11.88 -13.70 -8.17
CA GLN A 17 12.66 -12.84 -7.28
C GLN A 17 12.61 -13.32 -5.83
N ARG A 18 11.45 -13.76 -5.33
CA ARG A 18 11.35 -14.38 -3.99
C ARG A 18 12.26 -15.61 -3.84
N ILE A 19 12.39 -16.43 -4.89
CA ILE A 19 13.32 -17.57 -4.89
C ILE A 19 14.77 -17.08 -4.87
N LEU A 20 15.12 -16.14 -5.75
CA LEU A 20 16.49 -15.60 -5.86
C LEU A 20 16.95 -14.89 -4.58
N GLU A 21 16.05 -14.18 -3.92
CA GLU A 21 16.30 -13.49 -2.65
C GLU A 21 16.23 -14.43 -1.44
N GLY A 22 15.98 -15.73 -1.66
CA GLY A 22 15.99 -16.74 -0.61
C GLY A 22 14.76 -16.71 0.31
N TYR A 23 13.65 -16.06 -0.06
CA TYR A 23 12.37 -16.20 0.66
C TYR A 23 11.90 -17.65 0.65
N ILE A 24 12.14 -18.36 -0.46
CA ILE A 24 11.82 -19.78 -0.61
C ILE A 24 13.12 -20.52 -0.89
N LEU A 25 13.61 -21.21 0.13
CA LEU A 25 14.87 -21.94 0.07
C LEU A 25 14.77 -23.16 -0.87
N PRO A 26 15.90 -23.56 -1.50
CA PRO A 26 15.96 -24.82 -2.24
C PRO A 26 15.50 -26.01 -1.38
N GLY A 27 14.71 -26.89 -1.98
CA GLY A 27 14.07 -28.02 -1.30
C GLY A 27 12.71 -27.70 -0.66
N ASN A 28 12.35 -26.42 -0.49
CA ASN A 28 11.03 -26.03 -0.01
C ASN A 28 10.01 -25.98 -1.15
N SER A 29 8.75 -26.29 -0.82
CA SER A 29 7.64 -26.22 -1.77
C SER A 29 7.13 -24.79 -1.95
N LEU A 30 6.81 -24.42 -3.20
CA LEU A 30 6.01 -23.24 -3.50
C LEU A 30 4.57 -23.38 -2.97
N PRO A 31 3.87 -22.26 -2.71
CA PRO A 31 2.45 -22.29 -2.41
C PRO A 31 1.65 -22.96 -3.53
N SER A 32 0.53 -23.59 -3.16
CA SER A 32 -0.33 -24.27 -4.14
C SER A 32 -0.89 -23.28 -5.17
N SER A 33 -1.24 -23.76 -6.38
CA SER A 33 -1.84 -22.90 -7.41
C SER A 33 -3.06 -22.14 -6.89
N ARG A 34 -3.86 -22.76 -6.00
CA ARG A 34 -5.03 -22.12 -5.39
C ARG A 34 -4.63 -20.94 -4.51
N MET A 35 -3.64 -21.12 -3.64
CA MET A 35 -3.15 -20.05 -2.78
C MET A 35 -2.58 -18.90 -3.62
N LEU A 36 -1.84 -19.19 -4.68
CA LEU A 36 -1.31 -18.16 -5.57
C LEU A 36 -2.40 -17.45 -6.38
N CYS A 37 -3.47 -18.15 -6.77
CA CYS A 37 -4.63 -17.51 -7.41
C CYS A 37 -5.30 -16.52 -6.46
N GLU A 38 -5.50 -16.90 -5.20
CA GLU A 38 -6.09 -16.05 -4.16
C GLU A 38 -5.16 -14.87 -3.86
N GLN A 39 -3.86 -15.11 -3.69
CA GLN A 39 -2.85 -14.09 -3.37
C GLN A 39 -2.66 -13.05 -4.49
N PHE A 40 -2.61 -13.48 -5.75
CA PHE A 40 -2.31 -12.58 -6.87
C PHE A 40 -3.55 -12.16 -7.67
N HIS A 41 -4.74 -12.60 -7.28
CA HIS A 41 -6.00 -12.38 -8.01
C HIS A 41 -5.88 -12.69 -9.52
N VAL A 42 -5.26 -13.84 -9.81
CA VAL A 42 -5.05 -14.35 -11.18
C VAL A 42 -5.76 -15.68 -11.38
N SER A 43 -5.99 -16.04 -12.64
CA SER A 43 -6.58 -17.33 -12.97
C SER A 43 -5.59 -18.47 -12.70
N ARG A 44 -6.11 -19.67 -12.42
CA ARG A 44 -5.29 -20.88 -12.29
C ARG A 44 -4.48 -21.18 -13.55
N TYR A 45 -5.03 -20.83 -14.71
CA TYR A 45 -4.32 -20.91 -15.99
C TYR A 45 -3.06 -20.04 -16.00
N THR A 46 -3.16 -18.80 -15.49
CA THR A 46 -2.01 -17.88 -15.37
C THR A 46 -0.94 -18.46 -14.45
N VAL A 47 -1.32 -18.95 -13.26
CA VAL A 47 -0.37 -19.55 -12.30
C VAL A 47 0.34 -20.76 -12.89
N ASN A 48 -0.39 -21.66 -13.54
CA ASN A 48 0.20 -22.85 -14.13
C ASN A 48 1.19 -22.49 -15.24
N ARG A 49 0.88 -21.48 -16.08
CA ARG A 49 1.84 -20.98 -17.06
C ARG A 49 3.12 -20.44 -16.42
N VAL A 50 3.01 -19.76 -15.28
CA VAL A 50 4.17 -19.25 -14.54
C VAL A 50 5.02 -20.41 -14.03
N PHE A 51 4.38 -21.44 -13.47
CA PHE A 51 5.07 -22.66 -13.05
C PHE A 51 5.79 -23.34 -14.23
N ASP A 52 5.14 -23.48 -15.39
CA ASP A 52 5.77 -24.05 -16.59
C ASP A 52 7.01 -23.26 -17.02
N ALA A 53 6.96 -21.92 -16.92
CA ALA A 53 8.08 -21.05 -17.27
C ALA A 53 9.25 -21.18 -16.28
N LEU A 54 8.96 -21.19 -14.97
CA LEU A 54 9.98 -21.38 -13.93
C LEU A 54 10.63 -22.76 -14.00
N GLN A 55 9.85 -23.81 -14.33
CA GLN A 55 10.36 -25.16 -14.51
C GLN A 55 11.29 -25.26 -15.73
N LYS A 56 10.92 -24.62 -16.85
CA LYS A 56 11.78 -24.56 -18.05
C LYS A 56 13.12 -23.90 -17.80
N GLU A 57 13.18 -22.94 -16.88
CA GLU A 57 14.42 -22.30 -16.47
C GLU A 57 15.21 -23.07 -15.41
N GLY A 58 14.69 -24.21 -14.94
CA GLY A 58 15.33 -25.05 -13.93
C GLY A 58 15.33 -24.43 -12.53
N VAL A 59 14.46 -23.44 -12.27
CA VAL A 59 14.33 -22.79 -10.95
C VAL A 59 13.49 -23.64 -9.99
N ILE A 60 12.52 -24.38 -10.54
CA ILE A 60 11.64 -25.27 -9.78
C ILE A 60 11.51 -26.63 -10.47
N ASP A 61 11.21 -27.65 -9.69
CA ASP A 61 10.79 -28.97 -10.14
C ASP A 61 9.31 -29.16 -9.86
N ILE A 62 8.59 -29.77 -10.82
CA ILE A 62 7.16 -30.03 -10.72
C ILE A 62 6.95 -31.50 -10.97
N GLN A 63 6.49 -32.20 -9.93
CA GLN A 63 6.12 -33.60 -10.01
C GLN A 63 4.59 -33.76 -10.02
N PRO A 64 4.04 -34.77 -10.72
CA PRO A 64 2.60 -34.99 -10.76
C PRO A 64 1.99 -35.11 -9.36
N ARG A 65 0.96 -34.28 -9.09
CA ARG A 65 0.19 -34.25 -7.83
C ARG A 65 0.95 -33.81 -6.58
N LEU A 66 2.18 -33.31 -6.72
CA LEU A 66 2.94 -32.70 -5.63
C LEU A 66 3.04 -31.18 -5.84
N ALA A 67 3.27 -30.44 -4.75
CA ALA A 67 3.54 -29.01 -4.83
C ALA A 67 4.89 -28.80 -5.55
N PRO A 68 5.05 -27.74 -6.38
CA PRO A 68 6.33 -27.42 -7.00
C PRO A 68 7.41 -27.19 -5.94
N ILE A 69 8.63 -27.68 -6.16
CA ILE A 69 9.75 -27.55 -5.22
C ILE A 69 10.83 -26.67 -5.83
N VAL A 70 11.41 -25.76 -5.06
CA VAL A 70 12.55 -24.94 -5.51
C VAL A 70 13.79 -25.81 -5.65
N VAL A 71 14.47 -25.72 -6.80
CA VAL A 71 15.68 -26.48 -7.08
C VAL A 71 16.90 -25.60 -6.79
N SER A 72 17.97 -26.18 -6.23
CA SER A 72 19.26 -25.49 -6.15
C SER A 72 19.80 -25.26 -7.56
N GLY A 73 19.64 -24.03 -8.08
CA GLY A 73 20.16 -23.67 -9.39
C GLY A 73 21.69 -23.81 -9.45
N LYS A 74 22.22 -24.32 -10.58
CA LYS A 74 23.66 -24.33 -10.95
C LYS A 74 24.27 -22.91 -11.13
N GLY A 75 23.58 -21.87 -10.69
CA GLY A 75 23.93 -20.46 -10.90
C GLY A 75 23.95 -19.68 -9.59
N THR A 76 24.39 -20.28 -8.49
CA THR A 76 24.88 -19.53 -7.32
C THR A 76 26.08 -18.70 -7.79
N SER A 77 25.80 -17.49 -8.26
CA SER A 77 26.78 -16.52 -8.70
C SER A 77 27.79 -16.27 -7.59
N ASN A 78 29.06 -16.20 -7.98
CA ASN A 78 30.17 -15.67 -7.20
C ASN A 78 29.71 -14.49 -6.33
N SER A 79 30.00 -14.52 -5.03
CA SER A 79 29.65 -13.49 -4.04
C SER A 79 30.02 -12.06 -4.48
N SER A 80 31.03 -11.91 -5.33
CA SER A 80 31.44 -10.64 -5.94
C SER A 80 30.39 -10.00 -6.86
N ASN A 81 29.54 -10.80 -7.53
CA ASN A 81 28.45 -10.27 -8.36
C ASN A 81 27.29 -9.75 -7.50
N THR A 82 27.00 -10.37 -6.36
CA THR A 82 25.89 -9.96 -5.49
C THR A 82 26.11 -8.57 -4.88
N VAL A 83 27.29 -8.28 -4.35
CA VAL A 83 27.61 -6.95 -3.80
C VAL A 83 27.50 -5.87 -4.87
N TYR A 84 27.94 -6.18 -6.10
CA TYR A 84 27.83 -5.27 -7.24
C TYR A 84 26.36 -4.96 -7.60
N ASP A 85 25.49 -5.97 -7.61
CA ASP A 85 24.06 -5.80 -7.86
C ASP A 85 23.34 -5.02 -6.75
N ILE A 86 23.78 -5.15 -5.49
CA ILE A 86 23.30 -4.33 -4.38
C ILE A 86 23.75 -2.87 -4.54
N LEU A 87 25.02 -2.62 -4.86
CA LEU A 87 25.55 -1.26 -5.03
C LEU A 87 24.93 -0.52 -6.23
N LYS A 88 24.55 -1.24 -7.29
CA LYS A 88 23.74 -0.72 -8.40
C LYS A 88 22.38 -0.17 -7.96
N GLN A 89 21.88 -0.62 -6.82
CA GLN A 89 20.54 -0.29 -6.30
C GLN A 89 20.64 0.45 -4.96
N LYS A 90 21.82 0.93 -4.55
CA LYS A 90 22.05 1.45 -3.19
C LYS A 90 21.11 2.61 -2.84
N GLU A 91 20.86 3.53 -3.78
CA GLU A 91 19.97 4.68 -3.54
C GLU A 91 18.51 4.22 -3.39
N PHE A 92 18.09 3.26 -4.20
CA PHE A 92 16.77 2.64 -4.12
C PHE A 92 16.57 1.91 -2.79
N ILE A 93 17.51 1.06 -2.40
CA ILE A 93 17.46 0.29 -1.14
C ILE A 93 17.42 1.25 0.05
N SER A 94 18.27 2.28 0.06
CA SER A 94 18.28 3.30 1.13
C SER A 94 16.90 3.97 1.27
N GLN A 95 16.31 4.43 0.16
CA GLN A 95 14.97 5.05 0.18
C GLN A 95 13.88 4.09 0.67
N VAL A 96 13.97 2.78 0.37
CA VAL A 96 13.03 1.78 0.90
C VAL A 96 13.12 1.72 2.42
N TYR A 97 14.32 1.56 3.00
CA TYR A 97 14.48 1.50 4.46
C TYR A 97 14.08 2.81 5.14
N GLN A 98 14.43 3.97 4.57
CA GLN A 98 14.01 5.28 5.09
C GLN A 98 12.49 5.44 5.06
N THR A 99 11.83 5.00 3.98
CA THR A 99 10.36 5.03 3.90
C THR A 99 9.72 4.14 4.96
N PHE A 100 10.20 2.90 5.09
CA PHE A 100 9.64 1.96 6.04
C PHE A 100 9.95 2.32 7.49
N ALA A 101 11.04 3.06 7.76
CA ALA A 101 11.28 3.63 9.08
C ALA A 101 10.22 4.65 9.51
N LEU A 102 9.60 5.35 8.56
CA LEU A 102 8.52 6.30 8.82
C LEU A 102 7.16 5.61 9.01
N ILE A 103 6.85 4.58 8.21
CA ILE A 103 5.50 4.00 8.17
C ILE A 103 5.33 2.74 9.02
N MET A 104 6.38 1.96 9.28
CA MET A 104 6.25 0.72 10.07
C MET A 104 5.86 0.94 11.53
N PRO A 105 6.44 1.89 12.27
CA PRO A 105 6.07 2.12 13.66
C PRO A 105 4.56 2.36 13.87
N PRO A 106 3.90 3.33 13.18
CA PRO A 106 2.48 3.55 13.40
C PRO A 106 1.62 2.36 12.95
N LEU A 107 2.00 1.65 11.89
CA LEU A 107 1.31 0.44 11.43
C LEU A 107 1.36 -0.69 12.48
N LEU A 108 2.53 -0.95 13.07
CA LEU A 108 2.71 -2.00 14.07
C LEU A 108 2.05 -1.65 15.41
N VAL A 109 2.13 -0.40 15.86
CA VAL A 109 1.43 0.05 17.07
C VAL A 109 -0.07 -0.14 16.92
N PHE A 110 -0.61 0.28 15.78
CA PHE A 110 -2.03 0.11 15.49
C PHE A 110 -2.44 -1.36 15.38
N ALA A 111 -1.67 -2.16 14.65
CA ALA A 111 -1.99 -3.56 14.39
C ALA A 111 -1.92 -4.42 15.67
N SER A 112 -0.90 -4.20 16.50
CA SER A 112 -0.69 -4.91 17.78
C SER A 112 -1.62 -4.46 18.91
N HIS A 113 -2.38 -3.37 18.74
CA HIS A 113 -3.27 -2.88 19.78
C HIS A 113 -4.32 -3.94 20.16
N ASN A 114 -4.35 -4.31 21.45
CA ASN A 114 -5.17 -5.40 22.01
C ASN A 114 -4.97 -6.77 21.32
N CYS A 115 -3.77 -7.03 20.79
CA CYS A 115 -3.40 -8.33 20.23
C CYS A 115 -2.61 -9.17 21.25
N GLU A 116 -3.05 -10.41 21.47
CA GLU A 116 -2.25 -11.42 22.17
C GLU A 116 -1.19 -11.97 21.21
N LEU A 117 0.05 -11.50 21.30
CA LEU A 117 1.10 -11.87 20.35
C LEU A 117 1.43 -13.37 20.38
N GLU A 118 1.24 -14.02 21.53
CA GLU A 118 1.57 -15.43 21.78
C GLU A 118 0.75 -16.42 20.93
N ILE A 119 -0.43 -16.02 20.48
CA ILE A 119 -1.32 -16.88 19.67
C ILE A 119 -0.96 -16.82 18.17
N LEU A 120 -0.09 -15.88 17.77
CA LEU A 120 0.24 -15.69 16.36
C LEU A 120 1.04 -16.89 15.82
N PRO A 121 0.75 -17.35 14.59
CA PRO A 121 1.34 -18.57 14.02
C PRO A 121 2.87 -18.65 14.09
N HIS A 122 3.56 -17.53 13.85
CA HIS A 122 5.03 -17.47 13.82
C HIS A 122 5.68 -16.97 15.12
N TYR A 123 4.92 -16.71 16.17
CA TYR A 123 5.45 -16.18 17.43
C TYR A 123 6.54 -17.08 18.05
N LYS A 124 6.29 -18.39 18.11
CA LYS A 124 7.24 -19.34 18.70
C LYS A 124 8.55 -19.41 17.91
N GLN A 125 8.48 -19.34 16.59
CA GLN A 125 9.65 -19.33 15.72
C GLN A 125 10.44 -18.02 15.89
N ALA A 126 9.77 -16.87 15.98
CA ALA A 126 10.41 -15.57 16.24
C ALA A 126 11.11 -15.52 17.62
N ILE A 127 10.48 -16.07 18.68
CA ILE A 127 11.11 -16.19 20.01
C ILE A 127 12.27 -17.19 20.00
N ARG A 128 12.19 -18.26 19.20
CA ARG A 128 13.29 -19.21 19.07
C ARG A 128 14.49 -18.56 18.38
N GLU A 129 14.26 -17.78 17.32
CA GLU A 129 15.27 -16.96 16.66
C GLU A 129 15.89 -15.95 17.62
N SER A 130 15.09 -15.24 18.42
CA SER A 130 15.63 -14.25 19.35
C SER A 130 16.57 -14.83 20.40
N ARG A 131 16.51 -16.15 20.67
CA ARG A 131 17.38 -16.88 21.60
C ARG A 131 18.58 -17.57 20.92
N LEU A 132 18.39 -18.09 19.72
CA LEU A 132 19.37 -18.93 19.01
C LEU A 132 20.06 -18.21 17.84
N GLY A 133 19.65 -16.98 17.55
CA GLY A 133 20.12 -16.15 16.44
C GLY A 133 19.83 -16.78 15.06
N ILE A 134 20.68 -16.45 14.09
CA ILE A 134 20.56 -16.83 12.67
C ILE A 134 20.36 -18.35 12.47
N SER A 135 20.91 -19.18 13.36
CA SER A 135 20.81 -20.64 13.30
C SER A 135 19.36 -21.19 13.38
N ALA A 136 18.40 -20.38 13.84
CA ALA A 136 16.99 -20.75 13.97
C ALA A 136 16.10 -20.26 12.80
N GLY A 137 16.68 -19.99 11.64
CA GLY A 137 15.96 -19.65 10.40
C GLY A 137 16.26 -18.27 9.83
N GLY A 138 17.28 -17.58 10.34
CA GLY A 138 17.69 -16.25 9.88
C GLY A 138 16.62 -15.19 10.13
N TRP A 139 16.47 -14.26 9.17
CA TRP A 139 15.52 -13.15 9.23
C TRP A 139 14.07 -13.56 8.86
N ARG A 140 13.84 -14.78 8.34
CA ARG A 140 12.53 -15.22 7.85
C ARG A 140 11.49 -15.37 8.98
N PRO A 141 11.77 -16.02 10.12
CA PRO A 141 10.84 -16.08 11.25
C PRO A 141 10.38 -14.70 11.76
N PRO A 142 11.26 -13.72 12.03
CA PRO A 142 10.81 -12.40 12.45
C PRO A 142 10.04 -11.66 11.36
N SER A 143 10.38 -11.82 10.07
CA SER A 143 9.58 -11.28 8.96
C SER A 143 8.17 -11.85 8.93
N HIS A 144 8.02 -13.18 8.97
CA HIS A 144 6.69 -13.81 9.01
C HIS A 144 5.88 -13.41 10.24
N PHE A 145 6.54 -13.23 11.39
CA PHE A 145 5.87 -12.72 12.59
C PHE A 145 5.40 -11.27 12.44
N GLY A 146 6.20 -10.40 11.81
CA GLY A 146 5.78 -9.05 11.44
C GLY A 146 4.55 -9.05 10.52
N ALA A 147 4.55 -9.94 9.51
CA ALA A 147 3.41 -10.12 8.62
C ALA A 147 2.14 -10.59 9.36
N ASP A 148 2.27 -11.51 10.33
CA ASP A 148 1.16 -11.97 11.17
C ASP A 148 0.53 -10.82 11.98
N ILE A 149 1.37 -9.96 12.58
CA ILE A 149 0.90 -8.78 13.34
C ILE A 149 0.09 -7.85 12.43
N LEU A 150 0.61 -7.50 11.26
CA LEU A 150 -0.08 -6.58 10.36
C LEU A 150 -1.38 -7.18 9.81
N LYS A 151 -1.39 -8.49 9.58
CA LYS A 151 -2.58 -9.22 9.13
C LYS A 151 -3.70 -9.19 10.18
N ILE A 152 -3.37 -9.41 11.45
CA ILE A 152 -4.38 -9.36 12.53
C ILE A 152 -4.86 -7.92 12.80
N GLY A 153 -4.09 -6.92 12.38
CA GLY A 153 -4.45 -5.51 12.43
C GLY A 153 -5.78 -5.16 11.74
N GLY A 154 -6.26 -6.04 10.85
CA GLY A 154 -7.58 -5.96 10.23
C GLY A 154 -7.62 -5.09 8.98
N ASN A 155 -6.47 -4.82 8.37
CA ASN A 155 -6.34 -4.06 7.13
C ASN A 155 -5.40 -4.80 6.18
N GLU A 156 -5.95 -5.28 5.07
CA GLU A 156 -5.22 -6.05 4.07
C GLU A 156 -4.05 -5.28 3.43
N LEU A 157 -4.16 -3.96 3.33
CA LEU A 157 -3.13 -3.12 2.75
C LEU A 157 -1.84 -3.10 3.59
N PHE A 158 -1.94 -3.37 4.90
CA PHE A 158 -0.75 -3.42 5.77
C PHE A 158 0.12 -4.63 5.43
N SER A 159 -0.48 -5.80 5.29
CA SER A 159 0.22 -7.02 4.90
C SER A 159 0.75 -6.93 3.46
N GLU A 160 0.02 -6.27 2.56
CA GLU A 160 0.49 -6.01 1.19
C GLU A 160 1.73 -5.11 1.18
N LEU A 161 1.70 -3.99 1.91
CA LEU A 161 2.85 -3.09 2.04
C LEU A 161 4.06 -3.80 2.65
N TYR A 162 3.84 -4.61 3.68
CA TYR A 162 4.91 -5.37 4.31
C TYR A 162 5.51 -6.43 3.39
N SER A 163 4.66 -7.11 2.60
CA SER A 163 5.15 -8.04 1.58
C SER A 163 6.01 -7.33 0.52
N THR A 164 5.65 -6.09 0.17
CA THR A 164 6.43 -5.25 -0.75
C THR A 164 7.74 -4.77 -0.11
N PHE A 165 7.74 -4.41 1.18
CA PHE A 165 8.97 -4.12 1.92
C PHE A 165 9.92 -5.29 1.86
N ASP A 166 9.45 -6.45 2.31
CA ASP A 166 10.21 -7.68 2.32
C ASP A 166 10.86 -7.88 0.94
N PHE A 167 10.05 -7.90 -0.11
CA PHE A 167 10.54 -8.04 -1.48
C PHE A 167 11.68 -7.07 -1.87
N TYR A 168 11.60 -5.79 -1.49
CA TYR A 168 12.64 -4.81 -1.86
C TYR A 168 13.78 -4.67 -0.83
N SER A 169 13.64 -5.25 0.37
CA SER A 169 14.55 -5.04 1.51
C SER A 169 15.93 -5.67 1.35
N LYS A 170 16.07 -6.71 0.51
CA LYS A 170 17.29 -7.51 0.37
C LYS A 170 17.82 -8.05 1.72
N LEU A 171 16.93 -8.38 2.65
CA LEU A 171 17.29 -8.83 4.01
C LEU A 171 18.27 -10.01 4.02
N THR A 172 18.14 -10.98 3.12
CA THR A 172 19.07 -12.10 2.99
C THR A 172 20.51 -11.64 2.80
N PHE A 173 20.74 -10.67 1.90
CA PHE A 173 22.09 -10.14 1.68
C PHE A 173 22.66 -9.50 2.95
N PHE A 174 21.92 -8.59 3.57
CA PHE A 174 22.43 -7.86 4.74
C PHE A 174 22.64 -8.78 5.95
N THR A 175 21.72 -9.70 6.21
CA THR A 175 21.74 -10.51 7.44
C THR A 175 22.51 -11.82 7.33
N GLU A 176 22.68 -12.38 6.13
CA GLU A 176 23.31 -13.69 5.93
C GLU A 176 24.61 -13.61 5.09
N GLU A 177 24.76 -12.61 4.22
CA GLU A 177 25.90 -12.51 3.28
C GLU A 177 26.85 -11.33 3.58
N CYS A 178 26.45 -10.37 4.42
CA CYS A 178 27.22 -9.16 4.71
C CYS A 178 27.79 -9.17 6.16
N PRO A 179 29.09 -9.49 6.34
CA PRO A 179 29.72 -9.49 7.67
C PRO A 179 29.69 -8.12 8.33
N TYR A 180 29.93 -7.03 7.59
CA TYR A 180 29.94 -5.67 8.13
C TYR A 180 28.59 -5.31 8.78
N PHE A 181 27.48 -5.59 8.11
CA PHE A 181 26.15 -5.34 8.67
C PHE A 181 25.93 -6.17 9.95
N SER A 182 26.27 -7.46 9.89
CA SER A 182 26.13 -8.36 11.04
C SER A 182 26.97 -7.91 12.23
N GLU A 183 28.22 -7.48 12.00
CA GLU A 183 29.11 -7.00 13.04
C GLU A 183 28.64 -5.68 13.63
N HIS A 184 28.17 -4.71 12.84
CA HIS A 184 27.84 -3.37 13.34
C HIS A 184 26.38 -3.18 13.77
N PHE A 185 25.43 -3.88 13.16
CA PHE A 185 24.00 -3.78 13.51
C PHE A 185 23.60 -4.76 14.61
N LEU A 186 24.09 -6.00 14.55
CA LEU A 186 23.79 -7.03 15.55
C LEU A 186 24.76 -6.96 16.75
N GLN A 187 25.54 -5.87 16.87
CA GLN A 187 26.49 -5.65 17.95
C GLN A 187 25.73 -5.41 19.28
N GLY A 188 25.44 -6.50 19.98
CA GLY A 188 24.80 -6.53 21.28
C GLY A 188 24.34 -7.94 21.66
N SER A 189 24.20 -8.23 22.95
CA SER A 189 23.63 -9.50 23.43
C SER A 189 22.11 -9.60 23.22
N THR A 190 21.47 -8.53 22.73
CA THR A 190 20.01 -8.39 22.68
C THR A 190 19.53 -8.54 21.24
N SER A 191 18.66 -9.53 21.00
CA SER A 191 18.03 -9.74 19.70
C SER A 191 17.07 -8.60 19.35
N VAL A 192 17.18 -8.06 18.13
CA VAL A 192 16.27 -7.03 17.57
C VAL A 192 14.82 -7.54 17.57
N THR A 193 14.60 -8.80 17.20
CA THR A 193 13.29 -9.47 17.28
C THR A 193 12.75 -9.49 18.70
N GLY A 194 13.59 -9.79 19.69
CA GLY A 194 13.23 -9.75 21.10
C GLY A 194 12.82 -8.34 21.54
N VAL A 195 13.61 -7.33 21.19
CA VAL A 195 13.30 -5.91 21.49
C VAL A 195 11.95 -5.51 20.90
N ILE A 196 11.69 -5.83 19.63
CA ILE A 196 10.41 -5.53 18.98
C ILE A 196 9.25 -6.21 19.72
N ILE A 197 9.38 -7.49 20.07
CA ILE A 197 8.34 -8.21 20.82
C ILE A 197 8.08 -7.54 22.18
N ASP A 198 9.13 -7.19 22.92
CA ASP A 198 9.00 -6.57 24.24
C ASP A 198 8.34 -5.18 24.16
N ILE A 199 8.70 -4.39 23.14
CA ILE A 199 8.04 -3.11 22.87
C ILE A 199 6.55 -3.34 22.57
N LEU A 200 6.22 -4.27 21.66
CA LEU A 200 4.82 -4.50 21.27
C LEU A 200 3.95 -5.03 22.41
N LYS A 201 4.52 -5.74 23.38
CA LYS A 201 3.84 -6.14 24.63
C LYS A 201 3.53 -4.97 25.57
N GLY A 202 4.17 -3.81 25.37
CA GLY A 202 3.90 -2.59 26.10
C GLY A 202 2.44 -2.13 25.98
N LYS A 203 1.92 -1.50 27.05
CA LYS A 203 0.54 -1.00 27.09
C LYS A 203 0.37 0.36 26.43
N ASP A 204 1.35 1.24 26.58
CA ASP A 204 1.26 2.64 26.12
C ASP A 204 1.57 2.75 24.62
N PRO A 205 0.62 3.19 23.76
CA PRO A 205 0.84 3.36 22.32
C PRO A 205 1.92 4.39 21.97
N LEU A 206 2.04 5.48 22.75
CA LEU A 206 3.02 6.55 22.52
C LEU A 206 4.44 6.02 22.70
N VAL A 207 4.68 5.37 23.84
CA VAL A 207 5.98 4.78 24.15
C VAL A 207 6.35 3.71 23.13
N LYS A 208 5.38 2.88 22.72
CA LYS A 208 5.60 1.90 21.65
C LYS A 208 6.02 2.54 20.34
N HIS A 209 5.32 3.60 19.92
CA HIS A 209 5.62 4.31 18.69
C HIS A 209 7.02 4.90 18.72
N GLU A 210 7.40 5.60 19.79
CA GLU A 210 8.74 6.19 19.94
C GLU A 210 9.83 5.11 19.90
N GLN A 211 9.67 4.04 20.68
CA GLN A 211 10.65 2.95 20.74
C GLN A 211 10.79 2.21 19.40
N LEU A 212 9.67 1.90 18.72
CA LEU A 212 9.70 1.30 17.39
C LEU A 212 10.33 2.24 16.37
N SER A 213 10.01 3.55 16.40
CA SER A 213 10.61 4.53 15.50
C SER A 213 12.13 4.55 15.64
N ASN A 214 12.63 4.51 16.87
CA ASN A 214 14.07 4.41 17.14
C ASN A 214 14.70 3.12 16.61
N VAL A 215 14.02 1.97 16.76
CA VAL A 215 14.52 0.68 16.24
C VAL A 215 14.61 0.71 14.70
N TYR A 216 13.54 1.14 14.04
CA TYR A 216 13.51 1.18 12.58
C TYR A 216 14.43 2.25 11.99
N GLN A 217 14.60 3.40 12.64
CA GLN A 217 15.57 4.41 12.22
C GLN A 217 17.01 3.88 12.31
N LYS A 218 17.37 3.23 13.43
CA LYS A 218 18.68 2.58 13.58
C LYS A 218 18.94 1.53 12.50
N LEU A 219 17.93 0.77 12.12
CA LEU A 219 18.02 -0.18 11.00
C LEU A 219 18.32 0.55 9.68
N ALA A 220 17.58 1.62 9.37
CA ALA A 220 17.82 2.40 8.16
C ALA A 220 19.24 3.02 8.13
N ASP A 221 19.68 3.63 9.24
CA ASP A 221 21.01 4.23 9.38
C ASP A 221 22.13 3.19 9.22
N SER A 222 21.91 1.97 9.73
CA SER A 222 22.87 0.88 9.62
C SER A 222 22.97 0.32 8.21
N ILE A 223 21.84 0.20 7.50
CA ILE A 223 21.82 -0.17 6.08
C ILE A 223 22.55 0.89 5.26
N GLU A 224 22.28 2.18 5.49
CA GLU A 224 22.96 3.27 4.79
C GLU A 224 24.47 3.26 5.04
N SER A 225 24.88 3.06 6.30
CA SER A 225 26.29 2.93 6.69
C SER A 225 26.97 1.73 6.03
N THR A 226 26.25 0.61 5.91
CA THR A 226 26.73 -0.60 5.23
C THR A 226 26.90 -0.36 3.73
N LEU A 227 25.90 0.24 3.07
CA LEU A 227 25.97 0.58 1.65
C LEU A 227 27.12 1.55 1.37
N LYS A 228 27.35 2.52 2.26
CA LYS A 228 28.50 3.43 2.19
C LYS A 228 29.82 2.67 2.30
N TYR A 229 29.97 1.83 3.32
CA TYR A 229 31.16 1.00 3.50
C TYR A 229 31.47 0.12 2.27
N LEU A 230 30.46 -0.54 1.72
CA LEU A 230 30.60 -1.37 0.53
C LEU A 230 31.00 -0.53 -0.70
N SER A 231 30.43 0.67 -0.84
CA SER A 231 30.77 1.62 -1.91
C SER A 231 32.21 2.14 -1.79
N ASP A 232 32.70 2.35 -0.57
CA ASP A 232 34.07 2.82 -0.32
C ASP A 232 35.10 1.70 -0.57
N THR A 233 34.72 0.45 -0.29
CA THR A 233 35.59 -0.74 -0.46
C THR A 233 35.69 -1.19 -1.93
N ILE A 234 34.70 -0.86 -2.77
CA ILE A 234 34.65 -1.23 -4.19
C ILE A 234 34.67 0.07 -5.03
N PRO A 235 35.84 0.58 -5.44
CA PRO A 235 36.00 1.91 -6.05
C PRO A 235 35.53 2.01 -7.52
N ILE A 236 34.71 1.08 -7.99
CA ILE A 236 34.17 1.13 -9.35
C ILE A 236 33.01 2.13 -9.36
N CYS A 237 33.05 3.09 -10.29
CA CYS A 237 31.91 3.97 -10.54
C CYS A 237 30.77 3.14 -11.15
N ILE A 238 29.78 2.80 -10.34
CA ILE A 238 28.63 2.00 -10.74
C ILE A 238 27.47 2.93 -11.05
N ALA A 239 27.03 2.96 -12.31
CA ALA A 239 25.79 3.63 -12.68
C ALA A 239 24.62 3.00 -11.93
N GLN A 240 23.82 3.83 -11.24
CA GLN A 240 22.63 3.36 -10.54
C GLN A 240 21.62 2.78 -11.55
N THR A 241 20.96 1.70 -11.17
CA THR A 241 19.88 1.12 -11.97
C THR A 241 18.60 1.88 -11.69
N ASP A 242 17.88 2.25 -12.74
CA ASP A 242 16.57 2.89 -12.64
C ASP A 242 15.50 1.84 -12.28
N ILE A 243 15.49 1.43 -11.00
CA ILE A 243 14.46 0.57 -10.43
C ILE A 243 13.39 1.46 -9.79
N SER A 244 12.18 1.36 -10.31
CA SER A 244 11.03 2.05 -9.73
C SER A 244 10.39 1.19 -8.64
N TYR A 245 10.16 1.78 -7.47
CA TYR A 245 9.31 1.17 -6.45
C TYR A 245 7.90 1.01 -7.00
N SER A 246 7.34 -0.19 -6.87
CA SER A 246 5.97 -0.47 -7.29
C SER A 246 5.19 -1.14 -6.17
N TRP A 247 4.18 -0.43 -5.69
CA TRP A 247 3.11 -1.00 -4.90
C TRP A 247 1.81 -0.65 -5.62
N ASN A 248 0.95 -1.64 -5.85
CA ASN A 248 -0.34 -1.39 -6.48
C ASN A 248 -1.40 -2.17 -5.70
N PRO A 249 -2.19 -1.48 -4.88
CA PRO A 249 -3.21 -2.11 -4.06
C PRO A 249 -4.48 -2.43 -4.85
N MET A 250 -4.55 -2.20 -6.16
CA MET A 250 -5.62 -2.71 -7.03
C MET A 250 -5.11 -3.85 -7.92
N ARG A 251 -3.89 -4.36 -7.67
CA ARG A 251 -3.23 -5.33 -8.55
C ARG A 251 -4.07 -6.60 -8.69
N GLY A 252 -4.38 -6.94 -9.93
CA GLY A 252 -5.27 -8.06 -10.28
C GLY A 252 -6.77 -7.69 -10.34
N GLN A 253 -7.17 -6.56 -9.74
CA GLN A 253 -8.50 -5.93 -9.81
C GLN A 253 -8.55 -4.72 -10.78
N ASP A 254 -7.40 -4.29 -11.31
CA ASP A 254 -7.21 -3.29 -12.38
C ASP A 254 -7.72 -3.75 -13.74
N TYR A 255 -9.03 -3.94 -13.84
CA TYR A 255 -9.62 -4.12 -15.15
C TYR A 255 -9.75 -2.78 -15.86
N TYR A 256 -9.45 -2.74 -17.15
CA TYR A 256 -9.65 -1.53 -17.97
C TYR A 256 -11.06 -0.94 -17.84
N TYR A 257 -12.09 -1.77 -17.59
CA TYR A 257 -13.44 -1.26 -17.35
C TYR A 257 -13.55 -0.48 -16.03
N SER A 258 -12.85 -0.89 -14.95
CA SER A 258 -12.86 -0.16 -13.67
C SER A 258 -12.37 1.28 -13.85
N LYS A 259 -11.25 1.47 -14.57
CA LYS A 259 -10.72 2.82 -14.87
C LYS A 259 -11.73 3.72 -15.58
N ILE A 260 -12.45 3.16 -16.56
CA ILE A 260 -13.51 3.88 -17.30
C ILE A 260 -14.65 4.25 -16.35
N VAL A 261 -15.05 3.32 -15.48
CA VAL A 261 -16.09 3.56 -14.48
C VAL A 261 -15.69 4.67 -13.53
N ASP A 262 -14.45 4.68 -13.06
CA ASP A 262 -13.98 5.65 -12.08
C ASP A 262 -13.89 7.06 -12.68
N GLU A 263 -13.36 7.19 -13.90
CA GLU A 263 -13.32 8.48 -14.60
C GLU A 263 -14.73 9.01 -14.88
N LEU A 264 -15.66 8.17 -15.34
CA LEU A 264 -17.04 8.57 -15.56
C LEU A 264 -17.75 8.95 -14.26
N ASN A 265 -17.51 8.23 -13.16
CA ASN A 265 -18.05 8.57 -11.85
C ASN A 265 -17.55 9.92 -11.34
N LEU A 266 -16.26 10.21 -11.54
CA LEU A 266 -15.65 11.50 -11.19
C LEU A 266 -16.32 12.64 -11.96
N LYS A 267 -16.47 12.50 -13.29
CA LYS A 267 -17.13 13.50 -14.14
C LYS A 267 -18.60 13.72 -13.79
N ILE A 268 -19.33 12.66 -13.43
CA ILE A 268 -20.69 12.79 -12.90
C ILE A 268 -20.67 13.53 -11.54
N GLY A 269 -19.72 13.21 -10.66
CA GLY A 269 -19.61 13.79 -9.32
C GLY A 269 -19.18 15.25 -9.29
N LEU A 270 -18.39 15.67 -10.28
CA LEU A 270 -18.02 17.06 -10.54
C LEU A 270 -19.13 17.85 -11.26
N GLY A 271 -20.15 17.16 -11.77
CA GLY A 271 -21.28 17.77 -12.48
C GLY A 271 -21.05 18.02 -13.97
N GLU A 272 -19.90 17.61 -14.53
CA GLU A 272 -19.64 17.62 -15.99
C GLU A 272 -20.72 16.84 -16.75
N TYR A 273 -21.18 15.73 -16.17
CA TYR A 273 -22.38 15.02 -16.59
C TYR A 273 -23.49 15.19 -15.55
N SER A 274 -24.35 16.18 -15.77
CA SER A 274 -25.48 16.48 -14.89
C SER A 274 -26.59 15.42 -14.99
N VAL A 275 -27.41 15.29 -13.94
CA VAL A 275 -28.58 14.39 -13.94
C VAL A 275 -29.51 14.73 -15.12
N GLY A 276 -29.87 13.71 -15.91
CA GLY A 276 -30.66 13.85 -17.13
C GLY A 276 -29.82 13.98 -18.41
N MET A 277 -28.49 14.15 -18.30
CA MET A 277 -27.59 14.18 -19.45
C MET A 277 -27.22 12.78 -19.93
N TYR A 278 -27.00 12.62 -21.23
CA TYR A 278 -26.48 11.38 -21.81
C TYR A 278 -24.95 11.33 -21.76
N LEU A 279 -24.41 10.16 -21.40
CA LEU A 279 -23.00 9.86 -21.59
C LEU A 279 -22.69 9.66 -23.08
N PRO A 280 -21.43 9.82 -23.52
CA PRO A 280 -21.01 9.51 -24.89
C PRO A 280 -21.38 8.07 -25.28
N TYR A 281 -21.61 7.84 -26.57
CA TYR A 281 -21.99 6.51 -27.06
C TYR A 281 -20.87 5.48 -26.84
N GLU A 282 -21.23 4.20 -26.70
CA GLU A 282 -20.28 3.10 -26.43
C GLU A 282 -19.08 3.10 -27.38
N LYS A 283 -19.31 3.37 -28.68
CA LYS A 283 -18.25 3.43 -29.70
C LYS A 283 -17.31 4.63 -29.50
N GLN A 284 -17.84 5.77 -29.07
CA GLN A 284 -17.05 6.96 -28.78
C GLN A 284 -16.19 6.73 -27.54
N LEU A 285 -16.77 6.17 -26.48
CA LEU A 285 -16.03 5.78 -25.28
C LEU A 285 -14.94 4.74 -25.60
N ALA A 286 -15.24 3.74 -26.43
CA ALA A 286 -14.27 2.73 -26.83
C ALA A 286 -13.07 3.35 -27.56
N SER A 287 -13.32 4.29 -28.48
CA SER A 287 -12.28 5.03 -29.18
C SER A 287 -11.50 5.97 -28.26
N GLN A 288 -12.18 6.68 -27.35
CA GLN A 288 -11.57 7.61 -26.41
C GLN A 288 -10.61 6.91 -25.45
N TYR A 289 -11.00 5.72 -24.95
CA TYR A 289 -10.23 4.95 -24.00
C TYR A 289 -9.28 3.93 -24.63
N GLY A 290 -9.33 3.75 -25.96
CA GLY A 290 -8.51 2.75 -26.65
C GLY A 290 -8.82 1.30 -26.23
N VAL A 291 -10.06 1.00 -25.88
CA VAL A 291 -10.49 -0.33 -25.38
C VAL A 291 -11.52 -1.00 -26.29
N SER A 292 -11.76 -2.29 -26.08
CA SER A 292 -12.84 -3.00 -26.75
C SER A 292 -14.23 -2.49 -26.32
N LEU A 293 -15.21 -2.61 -27.22
CA LEU A 293 -16.61 -2.30 -26.92
C LEU A 293 -17.15 -3.13 -25.74
N SER A 294 -16.70 -4.38 -25.59
CA SER A 294 -17.07 -5.23 -24.45
C SER A 294 -16.60 -4.68 -23.11
N THR A 295 -15.44 -4.02 -23.08
CA THR A 295 -14.89 -3.38 -21.88
C THR A 295 -15.72 -2.15 -21.49
N VAL A 296 -16.11 -1.33 -22.47
CA VAL A 296 -17.01 -0.18 -22.25
C VAL A 296 -18.39 -0.62 -21.75
N ARG A 297 -18.98 -1.65 -22.37
CA ARG A 297 -20.28 -2.20 -21.92
C ARG A 297 -20.23 -2.69 -20.49
N LYS A 298 -19.13 -3.34 -20.12
CA LYS A 298 -18.91 -3.78 -18.74
C LYS A 298 -18.81 -2.58 -17.79
N ALA A 299 -18.11 -1.52 -18.19
CA ALA A 299 -18.03 -0.29 -17.42
C ALA A 299 -19.41 0.37 -17.22
N LEU A 300 -20.15 0.58 -18.31
CA LEU A 300 -21.50 1.19 -18.24
C LEU A 300 -22.48 0.33 -17.43
N SER A 301 -22.40 -1.00 -17.55
CA SER A 301 -23.21 -1.92 -16.75
C SER A 301 -22.87 -1.80 -15.26
N GLU A 302 -21.59 -1.64 -14.91
CA GLU A 302 -21.19 -1.42 -13.52
C GLU A 302 -21.64 -0.06 -12.99
N LEU A 303 -21.57 1.01 -13.79
CA LEU A 303 -22.12 2.33 -13.43
C LEU A 303 -23.64 2.28 -13.21
N GLU A 304 -24.35 1.51 -14.02
CA GLU A 304 -25.79 1.32 -13.90
C GLU A 304 -26.15 0.50 -12.67
N GLN A 305 -25.38 -0.57 -12.37
CA GLN A 305 -25.50 -1.31 -11.13
C GLN A 305 -25.28 -0.39 -9.92
N ARG A 306 -24.28 0.50 -9.98
CA ARG A 306 -23.98 1.50 -8.95
C ARG A 306 -25.07 2.59 -8.79
N GLY A 307 -26.02 2.66 -9.72
CA GLY A 307 -27.17 3.57 -9.64
C GLY A 307 -26.89 5.01 -10.08
N PHE A 308 -25.77 5.27 -10.75
CA PHE A 308 -25.41 6.60 -11.27
C PHE A 308 -25.99 6.87 -12.66
N VAL A 309 -26.24 5.81 -13.42
CA VAL A 309 -26.74 5.90 -14.79
C VAL A 309 -27.82 4.86 -15.04
N LYS A 310 -28.55 5.03 -16.14
CA LYS A 310 -29.50 4.05 -16.66
C LYS A 310 -29.25 3.87 -18.15
N THR A 311 -29.07 2.64 -18.60
CA THR A 311 -28.91 2.35 -20.03
C THR A 311 -30.28 2.17 -20.65
N LEU A 312 -30.59 2.96 -21.66
CA LEU A 312 -31.83 2.89 -22.42
C LEU A 312 -31.54 2.25 -23.78
N ASN A 313 -32.10 1.08 -24.03
CA ASN A 313 -31.92 0.34 -25.28
C ASN A 313 -32.17 1.24 -26.50
N GLY A 314 -31.16 1.36 -27.37
CA GLY A 314 -31.21 2.17 -28.59
C GLY A 314 -31.11 3.69 -28.40
N LYS A 315 -31.12 4.20 -27.16
CA LYS A 315 -31.06 5.64 -26.85
C LYS A 315 -29.75 6.07 -26.18
N GLY A 316 -29.01 5.12 -25.61
CA GLY A 316 -27.75 5.40 -24.91
C GLY A 316 -27.90 5.39 -23.38
N THR A 317 -26.89 5.87 -22.68
CA THR A 317 -26.83 5.82 -21.20
C THR A 317 -27.06 7.22 -20.63
N ILE A 318 -28.07 7.37 -19.77
CA ILE A 318 -28.45 8.65 -19.14
C ILE A 318 -28.04 8.68 -17.67
N VAL A 319 -27.52 9.82 -17.19
CA VAL A 319 -27.20 10.04 -15.77
C VAL A 319 -28.50 10.21 -14.99
N ILE A 320 -28.64 9.48 -13.89
CA ILE A 320 -29.82 9.53 -13.02
C ILE A 320 -29.44 10.04 -11.63
N LYS A 321 -30.43 10.53 -10.89
CA LYS A 321 -30.24 10.78 -9.46
C LYS A 321 -29.95 9.43 -8.78
N PRO A 322 -28.93 9.34 -7.90
CA PRO A 322 -28.63 8.10 -7.19
C PRO A 322 -29.87 7.55 -6.49
N ASP A 323 -30.20 6.29 -6.79
CA ASP A 323 -31.32 5.59 -6.17
C ASP A 323 -30.84 4.90 -4.89
N ASP A 324 -31.17 5.48 -3.74
CA ASP A 324 -30.80 4.96 -2.42
C ASP A 324 -31.25 3.49 -2.23
N THR A 325 -32.35 3.06 -2.86
CA THR A 325 -32.84 1.67 -2.76
C THR A 325 -31.95 0.67 -3.49
N LYS A 326 -31.34 1.05 -4.62
CA LYS A 326 -30.37 0.22 -5.35
C LYS A 326 -29.04 0.13 -4.62
N ILE A 327 -28.60 1.19 -3.96
CA ILE A 327 -27.39 1.16 -3.13
C ILE A 327 -27.55 0.18 -1.95
N HIS A 328 -28.75 0.07 -1.37
CA HIS A 328 -29.05 -0.98 -0.38
C HIS A 328 -29.00 -2.40 -0.95
N GLN A 329 -29.37 -2.62 -2.21
CA GLN A 329 -29.26 -3.93 -2.85
C GLN A 329 -27.80 -4.26 -3.21
N LEU A 330 -26.99 -3.27 -3.57
CA LEU A 330 -25.53 -3.42 -3.77
C LEU A 330 -24.81 -3.80 -2.48
N ALA A 331 -25.32 -3.39 -1.32
CA ALA A 331 -24.81 -3.80 -0.01
C ALA A 331 -24.82 -5.32 0.21
N LEU A 332 -25.65 -6.04 -0.54
CA LEU A 332 -25.76 -7.49 -0.51
C LEU A 332 -24.84 -8.18 -1.54
N ASN A 333 -24.21 -7.42 -2.43
CA ASN A 333 -23.25 -7.93 -3.41
C ASN A 333 -21.84 -8.02 -2.80
N SER A 334 -21.27 -9.23 -2.74
CA SER A 334 -19.96 -9.48 -2.13
C SER A 334 -18.84 -8.63 -2.74
N GLY A 335 -18.86 -8.39 -4.06
CA GLY A 335 -17.83 -7.58 -4.72
C GLY A 335 -17.93 -6.09 -4.38
N TYR A 336 -19.11 -5.58 -4.07
CA TYR A 336 -19.29 -4.20 -3.62
C TYR A 336 -18.89 -4.02 -2.15
N VAL A 337 -19.16 -5.03 -1.31
CA VAL A 337 -18.69 -5.06 0.08
C VAL A 337 -17.16 -5.05 0.14
N GLU A 338 -16.49 -5.86 -0.67
CA GLU A 338 -15.04 -5.90 -0.75
C GLU A 338 -14.45 -4.53 -1.14
N LYS A 339 -14.97 -3.90 -2.19
CA LYS A 339 -14.55 -2.54 -2.61
C LYS A 339 -14.80 -1.48 -1.52
N SER A 340 -15.94 -1.57 -0.81
CA SER A 340 -16.27 -0.65 0.29
C SER A 340 -15.30 -0.81 1.46
N LEU A 341 -14.97 -2.05 1.82
CA LEU A 341 -13.99 -2.34 2.86
C LEU A 341 -12.59 -1.86 2.46
N ARG A 342 -12.18 -2.12 1.22
CA ARG A 342 -10.87 -1.69 0.69
C ARG A 342 -10.71 -0.17 0.69
N TYR A 343 -11.76 0.57 0.36
CA TYR A 343 -11.79 2.03 0.50
C TYR A 343 -11.61 2.49 1.97
N LEU A 344 -12.29 1.86 2.92
CA LEU A 344 -12.14 2.21 4.34
C LEU A 344 -10.77 1.79 4.90
N HIS A 345 -10.21 0.67 4.43
CA HIS A 345 -8.84 0.25 4.70
C HIS A 345 -7.84 1.29 4.15
N ALA A 346 -8.08 1.83 2.95
CA ALA A 346 -7.26 2.90 2.40
C ALA A 346 -7.35 4.18 3.24
N LEU A 347 -8.54 4.56 3.73
CA LEU A 347 -8.69 5.70 4.65
C LEU A 347 -7.94 5.47 5.95
N GLN A 348 -8.05 4.27 6.52
CA GLN A 348 -7.35 3.90 7.74
C GLN A 348 -5.82 3.90 7.56
N LEU A 349 -5.33 3.39 6.44
CA LEU A 349 -3.92 3.46 6.07
C LEU A 349 -3.48 4.92 5.91
N MET A 350 -4.24 5.74 5.19
CA MET A 350 -3.94 7.16 4.98
C MET A 350 -3.77 7.90 6.30
N VAL A 351 -4.63 7.66 7.30
CA VAL A 351 -4.50 8.25 8.65
C VAL A 351 -3.13 7.95 9.28
N LEU A 352 -2.61 6.74 9.10
CA LEU A 352 -1.34 6.30 9.70
C LEU A 352 -0.11 6.81 8.95
N ILE A 353 -0.20 7.00 7.62
CA ILE A 353 0.95 7.38 6.78
C ILE A 353 1.02 8.88 6.47
N ILE A 354 -0.10 9.62 6.55
CA ILE A 354 -0.11 11.03 6.18
C ILE A 354 0.62 11.92 7.19
N ARG A 355 0.58 11.58 8.48
CA ARG A 355 1.29 12.32 9.53
C ARG A 355 2.81 12.34 9.27
N PRO A 356 3.52 11.19 9.16
CA PRO A 356 4.95 11.21 8.89
C PRO A 356 5.27 11.86 7.54
N ALA A 357 4.43 11.68 6.51
CA ALA A 357 4.61 12.35 5.22
C ALA A 357 4.52 13.88 5.34
N ALA A 358 3.51 14.38 6.05
CA ALA A 358 3.31 15.82 6.28
C ALA A 358 4.45 16.42 7.11
N LEU A 359 4.97 15.69 8.10
CA LEU A 359 6.14 16.10 8.89
C LEU A 359 7.39 16.28 8.01
N VAL A 360 7.67 15.32 7.14
CA VAL A 360 8.82 15.39 6.23
C VAL A 360 8.65 16.50 5.18
N ALA A 361 7.42 16.71 4.70
CA ALA A 361 7.12 17.71 3.69
C ALA A 361 7.09 19.15 4.25
N ALA A 362 6.59 19.36 5.47
CA ALA A 362 6.40 20.67 6.10
C ALA A 362 7.59 21.65 5.95
N PRO A 363 8.85 21.26 6.26
CA PRO A 363 9.98 22.18 6.16
C PRO A 363 10.34 22.58 4.71
N GLN A 364 9.81 21.88 3.70
CA GLN A 364 10.09 22.15 2.29
C GLN A 364 9.13 23.18 1.66
N PHE A 365 8.04 23.53 2.35
CA PHE A 365 7.08 24.50 1.86
C PHE A 365 7.69 25.90 1.75
N THR A 366 7.65 26.46 0.54
CA THR A 366 8.09 27.84 0.31
C THR A 366 6.97 28.83 0.57
N LYS A 367 7.32 30.09 0.87
CA LYS A 367 6.32 31.18 1.05
C LYS A 367 5.40 31.33 -0.17
N VAL A 368 5.95 31.20 -1.39
CA VAL A 368 5.19 31.29 -2.64
C VAL A 368 4.14 30.19 -2.74
N GLU A 369 4.49 28.95 -2.36
CA GLU A 369 3.55 27.83 -2.35
C GLU A 369 2.48 27.97 -1.28
N LEU A 370 2.82 28.52 -0.11
CA LEU A 370 1.83 28.81 0.93
C LEU A 370 0.82 29.86 0.45
N ASP A 371 1.28 30.91 -0.24
CA ASP A 371 0.40 31.92 -0.82
C ASP A 371 -0.46 31.35 -1.96
N GLU A 372 0.10 30.46 -2.79
CA GLU A 372 -0.66 29.73 -3.82
C GLU A 372 -1.77 28.88 -3.19
N LEU A 373 -1.44 28.10 -2.16
CA LEU A 373 -2.41 27.25 -1.47
C LEU A 373 -3.51 28.06 -0.79
N ALA A 374 -3.16 29.20 -0.18
CA ALA A 374 -4.13 30.14 0.39
C ALA A 374 -5.10 30.67 -0.67
N ASN A 375 -4.61 30.98 -1.87
CA ASN A 375 -5.47 31.40 -3.00
C ASN A 375 -6.41 30.26 -3.44
N ARG A 376 -5.91 29.02 -3.57
CA ARG A 376 -6.74 27.86 -3.93
C ARG A 376 -7.90 27.67 -2.96
N PHE A 377 -7.67 27.84 -1.65
CA PHE A 377 -8.72 27.73 -0.63
C PHE A 377 -9.87 28.74 -0.79
N THR A 378 -9.69 29.83 -1.51
CA THR A 378 -10.78 30.78 -1.77
C THR A 378 -11.74 30.35 -2.88
N SER A 379 -11.39 29.31 -3.64
CA SER A 379 -12.15 28.88 -4.82
C SER A 379 -13.46 28.17 -4.43
N PRO A 380 -14.62 28.52 -5.03
CA PRO A 380 -15.90 27.86 -4.74
C PRO A 380 -15.85 26.36 -5.06
N GLY A 381 -16.21 25.52 -4.08
CA GLY A 381 -16.28 24.06 -4.27
C GLY A 381 -14.95 23.31 -4.13
N SER A 382 -13.86 23.99 -3.80
CA SER A 382 -12.56 23.35 -3.52
C SER A 382 -12.60 22.49 -2.25
N ILE A 383 -11.89 21.37 -2.30
CA ILE A 383 -11.70 20.44 -1.19
C ILE A 383 -10.27 20.64 -0.70
N TYR A 384 -10.10 21.46 0.35
CA TYR A 384 -8.77 21.92 0.79
C TYR A 384 -7.83 20.77 1.17
N LEU A 385 -8.40 19.64 1.62
CA LEU A 385 -7.64 18.44 1.95
C LEU A 385 -6.97 17.82 0.72
N THR A 386 -7.60 17.88 -0.45
CA THR A 386 -7.02 17.42 -1.71
C THR A 386 -5.90 18.35 -2.15
N ASP A 387 -6.14 19.67 -2.09
CA ASP A 387 -5.14 20.67 -2.45
C ASP A 387 -3.89 20.54 -1.58
N ILE A 388 -4.04 20.43 -0.25
CA ILE A 388 -2.88 20.34 0.65
C ILE A 388 -2.13 19.00 0.51
N LEU A 389 -2.85 17.91 0.22
CA LEU A 389 -2.24 16.61 -0.07
C LEU A 389 -1.35 16.68 -1.32
N GLU A 390 -1.79 17.38 -2.37
CA GLU A 390 -1.00 17.57 -3.60
C GLU A 390 0.37 18.20 -3.27
N PHE A 391 0.40 19.24 -2.44
CA PHE A 391 1.66 19.86 -2.01
C PHE A 391 2.49 18.98 -1.08
N ILE A 392 1.87 18.23 -0.16
CA ILE A 392 2.59 17.24 0.68
C ILE A 392 3.26 16.20 -0.22
N MET A 393 2.55 15.67 -1.21
CA MET A 393 3.08 14.70 -2.16
C MET A 393 4.19 15.32 -3.03
N LYS A 394 4.05 16.56 -3.48
CA LYS A 394 5.09 17.30 -4.22
C LYS A 394 6.42 17.39 -3.44
N HIS A 395 6.33 17.56 -2.13
CA HIS A 395 7.49 17.68 -1.22
C HIS A 395 7.92 16.35 -0.58
N THR A 396 7.31 15.24 -0.97
CA THR A 396 7.73 13.90 -0.53
C THR A 396 8.90 13.42 -1.39
N THR A 397 10.12 13.56 -0.88
CA THR A 397 11.36 13.22 -1.60
C THR A 397 11.61 11.72 -1.72
N LEU A 398 11.17 10.94 -0.73
CA LEU A 398 11.28 9.48 -0.75
C LEU A 398 10.33 8.89 -1.78
N LYS A 399 10.87 8.33 -2.87
CA LYS A 399 10.06 7.81 -3.98
C LYS A 399 9.10 6.68 -3.55
N PRO A 400 9.50 5.71 -2.70
CA PRO A 400 8.57 4.70 -2.21
C PRO A 400 7.41 5.30 -1.41
N LEU A 401 7.67 6.27 -0.52
CA LEU A 401 6.63 6.94 0.25
C LEU A 401 5.64 7.68 -0.65
N PHE A 402 6.14 8.39 -1.67
CA PHE A 402 5.30 9.04 -2.68
C PHE A 402 4.37 8.04 -3.37
N VAL A 403 4.89 6.89 -3.81
CA VAL A 403 4.08 5.84 -4.46
C VAL A 403 3.01 5.31 -3.50
N ILE A 404 3.37 5.02 -2.25
CA ILE A 404 2.41 4.53 -1.24
C ILE A 404 1.30 5.56 -1.00
N LEU A 405 1.64 6.85 -0.85
CA LEU A 405 0.66 7.92 -0.68
C LEU A 405 -0.23 8.08 -1.92
N SER A 406 0.37 8.08 -3.11
CA SER A 406 -0.33 8.23 -4.39
C SER A 406 -1.34 7.11 -4.61
N GLU A 407 -0.91 5.87 -4.42
CA GLU A 407 -1.76 4.70 -4.63
C GLU A 407 -2.84 4.58 -3.54
N THR A 408 -2.50 4.93 -2.29
CA THR A 408 -3.52 5.03 -1.23
C THR A 408 -4.53 6.11 -1.56
N ASN A 409 -4.10 7.28 -2.03
CA ASN A 409 -4.99 8.37 -2.43
C ASN A 409 -5.87 7.97 -3.63
N HIS A 410 -5.31 7.23 -4.60
CA HIS A 410 -6.09 6.71 -5.72
C HIS A 410 -7.23 5.80 -5.24
N LEU A 411 -7.01 4.94 -4.24
CA LEU A 411 -8.10 4.18 -3.60
C LEU A 411 -9.15 5.07 -2.92
N LEU A 412 -8.78 6.26 -2.45
CA LEU A 412 -9.73 7.20 -1.83
C LEU A 412 -10.62 7.90 -2.86
N GLU A 413 -10.10 8.17 -4.06
CA GLU A 413 -10.88 8.66 -5.20
C GLU A 413 -12.00 7.68 -5.55
N TRP A 414 -11.74 6.37 -5.47
CA TRP A 414 -12.76 5.33 -5.71
C TRP A 414 -13.96 5.46 -4.75
N GLY A 415 -13.72 5.92 -3.53
CA GLY A 415 -14.77 6.15 -2.54
C GLY A 415 -15.68 7.34 -2.82
N HIS A 416 -15.44 8.12 -3.87
CA HIS A 416 -16.35 9.20 -4.30
C HIS A 416 -17.75 8.68 -4.65
N GLN A 417 -17.90 7.39 -4.94
CA GLN A 417 -19.19 6.75 -5.11
C GLN A 417 -20.02 6.73 -3.82
N PHE A 418 -19.35 6.71 -2.65
CA PHE A 418 -19.99 6.92 -1.36
C PHE A 418 -20.21 8.41 -1.08
N ALA A 419 -19.54 9.34 -1.78
CA ALA A 419 -19.63 10.77 -1.51
C ALA A 419 -20.97 11.42 -1.92
N TYR A 420 -21.93 10.69 -2.50
CA TYR A 420 -23.29 11.19 -2.79
C TYR A 420 -24.19 11.21 -1.54
N TYR A 421 -23.64 11.70 -0.42
CA TYR A 421 -24.36 11.86 0.83
C TYR A 421 -24.98 13.24 0.96
N PRO A 422 -26.23 13.37 1.43
CA PRO A 422 -26.83 14.66 1.79
C PRO A 422 -25.99 15.46 2.79
N SER A 423 -25.16 14.77 3.60
CA SER A 423 -24.22 15.37 4.56
C SER A 423 -22.89 15.84 3.95
N LYS A 424 -22.62 15.61 2.66
CA LYS A 424 -21.35 15.96 1.98
C LYS A 424 -20.98 17.42 2.20
N LYS A 425 -21.95 18.33 2.06
CA LYS A 425 -21.74 19.77 2.26
C LYS A 425 -21.27 20.09 3.68
N HIS A 426 -21.87 19.49 4.70
CA HIS A 426 -21.49 19.71 6.10
C HIS A 426 -20.12 19.10 6.44
N THR A 427 -19.84 17.90 5.92
CA THR A 427 -18.54 17.24 6.12
C THR A 427 -17.41 18.02 5.46
N ILE A 428 -17.59 18.48 4.20
CA ILE A 428 -16.60 19.30 3.48
C ILE A 428 -16.38 20.62 4.22
N LEU A 429 -17.44 21.31 4.63
CA LEU A 429 -17.31 22.57 5.40
C LEU A 429 -16.51 22.37 6.70
N TYR A 430 -16.74 21.27 7.41
CA TYR A 430 -15.98 20.95 8.62
C TYR A 430 -14.50 20.64 8.30
N LEU A 431 -14.25 19.79 7.31
CA LEU A 431 -12.89 19.43 6.90
C LEU A 431 -12.11 20.65 6.43
N ASN A 432 -12.72 21.50 5.60
CA ASN A 432 -12.11 22.74 5.13
C ASN A 432 -11.71 23.67 6.30
N LYS A 433 -12.53 23.77 7.35
CA LYS A 433 -12.16 24.50 8.57
C LYS A 433 -10.95 23.89 9.28
N GLN A 434 -10.90 22.56 9.40
CA GLN A 434 -9.76 21.88 10.04
C GLN A 434 -8.47 22.03 9.24
N VAL A 435 -8.55 21.93 7.91
CA VAL A 435 -7.40 22.16 7.03
C VAL A 435 -6.89 23.60 7.15
N ILE A 436 -7.76 24.60 7.28
CA ILE A 436 -7.33 25.99 7.54
C ILE A 436 -6.53 26.10 8.84
N LEU A 437 -6.99 25.45 9.92
CA LEU A 437 -6.29 25.47 11.21
C LEU A 437 -4.91 24.79 11.10
N ALA A 438 -4.84 23.62 10.44
CA ALA A 438 -3.57 22.95 10.19
C ALA A 438 -2.63 23.81 9.32
N PHE A 439 -3.16 24.45 8.28
CA PHE A 439 -2.40 25.35 7.41
C PHE A 439 -1.87 26.58 8.16
N GLN A 440 -2.60 27.12 9.15
CA GLN A 440 -2.09 28.19 10.02
C GLN A 440 -0.88 27.71 10.83
N GLN A 441 -0.94 26.50 11.40
CA GLN A 441 0.20 25.90 12.12
C GLN A 441 1.42 25.75 11.21
N LEU A 442 1.23 25.36 9.94
CA LEU A 442 2.30 25.30 8.95
C LEU A 442 2.94 26.69 8.70
N ARG A 443 2.13 27.74 8.57
CA ARG A 443 2.62 29.13 8.41
C ARG A 443 3.39 29.64 9.63
N GLU A 444 3.01 29.19 10.82
CA GLU A 444 3.68 29.49 12.09
C GLU A 444 4.97 28.68 12.30
N GLY A 445 5.26 27.71 11.41
CA GLY A 445 6.44 26.84 11.50
C GLY A 445 6.26 25.63 12.42
N ASN A 446 5.04 25.36 12.89
CA ASN A 446 4.72 24.24 13.77
C ASN A 446 4.37 22.98 12.93
N ALA A 447 5.41 22.28 12.48
CA ALA A 447 5.29 21.10 11.62
C ALA A 447 4.48 19.96 12.29
N ASP A 448 4.70 19.69 13.58
CA ASP A 448 3.98 18.65 14.32
C ASP A 448 2.47 18.91 14.39
N SER A 449 2.07 20.14 14.74
CA SER A 449 0.65 20.47 14.81
C SER A 449 -0.01 20.52 13.44
N PHE A 450 0.73 20.92 12.40
CA PHE A 450 0.28 20.80 11.02
C PHE A 450 0.02 19.33 10.65
N ALA A 451 1.01 18.45 10.84
CA ALA A 451 0.91 17.04 10.50
C ALA A 451 -0.22 16.32 11.27
N ASP A 452 -0.35 16.60 12.56
CA ASP A 452 -1.46 16.14 13.40
C ASP A 452 -2.80 16.59 12.83
N GLY A 453 -2.94 17.87 12.47
CA GLY A 453 -4.17 18.43 11.93
C GLY A 453 -4.59 17.80 10.59
N ILE A 454 -3.64 17.46 9.72
CA ILE A 454 -3.93 16.73 8.48
C ILE A 454 -4.35 15.28 8.76
N ALA A 455 -3.67 14.58 9.66
CA ALA A 455 -4.08 13.23 10.07
C ALA A 455 -5.47 13.22 10.73
N ASP A 456 -5.79 14.23 11.55
CA ASP A 456 -7.10 14.46 12.16
C ASP A 456 -8.21 14.61 11.12
N CYS A 457 -7.93 15.29 9.99
CA CYS A 457 -8.87 15.42 8.89
C CYS A 457 -9.27 14.05 8.31
N TYR A 458 -8.28 13.20 8.01
CA TYR A 458 -8.55 11.84 7.52
C TYR A 458 -9.20 10.95 8.58
N ARG A 459 -8.84 11.11 9.86
CA ARG A 459 -9.44 10.38 10.99
C ARG A 459 -10.93 10.71 11.15
N TYR A 460 -11.25 12.00 11.07
CA TYR A 460 -12.64 12.47 11.05
C TYR A 460 -13.39 11.93 9.84
N TYR A 461 -12.76 11.96 8.66
CA TYR A 461 -13.38 11.46 7.43
C TYR A 461 -13.71 9.96 7.53
N LEU A 462 -12.76 9.13 7.97
CA LEU A 462 -12.98 7.70 8.24
C LEU A 462 -14.13 7.47 9.22
N SER A 463 -14.14 8.20 10.34
CA SER A 463 -15.18 8.06 11.36
C SER A 463 -16.57 8.39 10.82
N ARG A 464 -16.69 9.44 10.00
CA ARG A 464 -17.94 9.84 9.35
C ARG A 464 -18.39 8.83 8.30
N MET A 465 -17.48 8.34 7.46
CA MET A 465 -17.79 7.36 6.43
C MET A 465 -18.24 6.02 7.05
N LYS A 466 -17.53 5.56 8.08
CA LYS A 466 -17.91 4.36 8.85
C LYS A 466 -19.33 4.50 9.43
N LYS A 467 -19.60 5.61 10.13
CA LYS A 467 -20.93 5.89 10.71
C LYS A 467 -22.01 5.87 9.64
N HIS A 468 -21.76 6.53 8.52
CA HIS A 468 -22.72 6.62 7.42
C HIS A 468 -23.03 5.25 6.78
N LEU A 469 -22.01 4.44 6.51
CA LEU A 469 -22.19 3.10 5.92
C LEU A 469 -22.96 2.16 6.85
N VAL A 470 -22.75 2.26 8.16
CA VAL A 470 -23.48 1.47 9.16
C VAL A 470 -24.93 1.95 9.31
N GLU A 471 -25.15 3.25 9.52
CA GLU A 471 -26.48 3.80 9.82
C GLU A 471 -27.40 3.83 8.61
N LYS A 472 -26.91 4.34 7.47
CA LYS A 472 -27.73 4.46 6.27
C LYS A 472 -27.84 3.12 5.57
N TYR A 473 -26.73 2.44 5.29
CA TYR A 473 -26.70 1.27 4.41
C TYR A 473 -26.69 -0.09 5.13
N LYS A 474 -26.70 -0.11 6.48
CA LYS A 474 -26.70 -1.33 7.30
C LYS A 474 -25.51 -2.27 7.01
N PHE A 475 -24.37 -1.72 6.57
CA PHE A 475 -23.12 -2.48 6.38
C PHE A 475 -22.52 -2.88 7.73
N ARG A 476 -22.95 -4.01 8.29
CA ARG A 476 -22.47 -4.48 9.60
C ARG A 476 -20.97 -4.81 9.60
N ASN A 477 -20.43 -5.30 8.49
CA ASN A 477 -19.01 -5.66 8.37
C ASN A 477 -18.07 -4.47 8.59
N VAL A 478 -18.52 -3.25 8.30
CA VAL A 478 -17.76 -2.01 8.46
C VAL A 478 -17.65 -1.57 9.92
N ALA A 479 -18.54 -2.04 10.80
CA ALA A 479 -18.55 -1.66 12.22
C ALA A 479 -17.25 -2.05 12.95
N ASN A 480 -16.58 -3.10 12.49
CA ASN A 480 -15.36 -3.62 13.10
C ASN A 480 -14.08 -2.86 12.68
N ILE A 481 -14.15 -1.97 11.68
CA ILE A 481 -12.99 -1.18 11.26
C ILE A 481 -12.63 -0.20 12.38
N ARG A 482 -11.45 -0.36 12.95
CA ARG A 482 -10.91 0.49 14.01
C ARG A 482 -10.49 1.85 13.44
N VAL A 483 -10.66 2.92 14.20
CA VAL A 483 -10.14 4.24 13.82
C VAL A 483 -8.82 4.43 14.56
N PRO A 484 -7.70 4.74 13.88
CA PRO A 484 -6.43 4.95 14.57
C PRO A 484 -6.54 6.07 15.60
N GLU A 485 -6.09 5.81 16.82
CA GLU A 485 -6.05 6.81 17.90
C GLU A 485 -4.92 7.83 17.66
N LYS A 486 -4.91 8.90 18.46
CA LYS A 486 -3.82 9.87 18.46
C LYS A 486 -2.75 9.40 19.44
N TYR A 487 -1.54 9.29 18.94
CA TYR A 487 -0.30 9.10 19.67
C TYR A 487 0.84 9.66 18.81
#